data_AF-A0A4Y2UV68-F1
#
_entry.id   AF-A0A4Y2UV68-F1
#
_cell.length_a   1.000
_cell.length_b   1.000
_cell.length_c   1.000
_cell.angle_alpha   90.00
_cell.angle_beta   90.00
_cell.angle_gamma   90.00
#
_symmetry.space_group_name_H-M   'P 1'
#
loop_
_entity.id
_entity.type
_entity.pdbx_description
1 polymer ?
#
loop_
_entity_poly.entity_id
_entity_poly.type
_entity_poly.pdbx_seq_one_letter_code
_entity_poly.pdbx_strand_id
1 'polypeptide(L)'
;MSRQAIAKWCNMFENGRTDIDNAEREGRPSTETKSEIAARVNKSILANRRVAVDEIANKLDISHGSVHKITVENLEFSKVCA
;
A
#
# COMPACT_ATOMS: atom_id res chain seq x y z
N MET A 1 3.79 30.89 2.49
CA MET A 1 4.91 30.28 1.76
C MET A 1 6.18 31.09 1.98
N SER A 2 7.34 30.45 2.12
CA SER A 2 8.60 31.18 2.26
C SER A 2 9.03 31.81 0.93
N ARG A 3 9.83 32.88 0.97
CA ARG A 3 10.40 33.50 -0.25
C ARG A 3 11.16 32.47 -1.12
N GLN A 4 11.83 31.51 -0.49
CA GLN A 4 12.52 30.42 -1.19
C GLN A 4 11.56 29.50 -1.94
N ALA A 5 10.40 29.15 -1.34
CA ALA A 5 9.41 28.33 -2.02
C ALA A 5 8.83 29.04 -3.24
N ILE A 6 8.57 30.35 -3.13
CA ILE A 6 8.07 31.18 -4.24
C ILE A 6 9.09 31.23 -5.38
N ALA A 7 10.36 31.51 -5.07
CA ALA A 7 11.43 31.56 -6.07
C ALA A 7 11.62 30.20 -6.80
N LYS A 8 11.52 29.09 -6.07
CA LYS A 8 11.58 27.74 -6.66
C LYS A 8 10.43 27.50 -7.65
N TRP A 9 9.20 27.85 -7.28
CA TRP A 9 8.05 27.69 -8.17
C TRP A 9 8.15 28.59 -9.41
N CYS A 10 8.53 29.86 -9.25
CA CYS A 10 8.76 30.77 -10.38
C CYS A 10 9.78 30.20 -11.37
N ASN A 11 10.91 29.69 -10.88
CA ASN A 11 11.94 29.07 -11.72
C ASN A 11 11.45 27.80 -12.43
N MET A 12 10.65 26.96 -11.77
CA MET A 12 10.07 25.76 -12.39
C MET A 12 9.10 26.13 -13.52
N PHE A 13 8.28 27.17 -13.35
CA PHE A 13 7.38 27.66 -14.39
C PHE A 13 8.14 28.32 -15.55
N GLU A 14 9.15 29.13 -15.28
CA GLU A 14 10.02 29.72 -16.31
C GLU A 14 10.74 28.64 -17.15
N ASN A 15 11.09 27.52 -16.53
CA ASN A 15 11.68 26.35 -17.19
C ASN A 15 10.65 25.43 -17.88
N GLY A 16 9.40 25.90 -18.05
CA GLY A 16 8.39 25.20 -18.85
C GLY A 16 7.62 24.11 -18.12
N ARG A 17 7.67 24.03 -16.79
CA ARG A 17 6.79 23.14 -16.04
C ARG A 17 5.34 23.64 -16.16
N THR A 18 4.48 22.82 -16.75
CA THR A 18 3.04 23.09 -16.90
C THR A 18 2.17 22.36 -15.89
N ASP A 19 2.73 21.34 -15.21
CA ASP A 19 2.03 20.61 -14.16
C ASP A 19 2.06 21.39 -12.82
N ILE A 20 0.90 21.45 -12.16
CA ILE A 20 0.71 22.09 -10.85
C ILE A 20 0.77 21.04 -9.73
N ASP A 21 0.69 19.76 -10.09
CA ASP A 21 0.68 18.65 -9.15
C ASP A 21 2.05 18.48 -8.48
N ASN A 22 2.06 17.72 -7.39
CA ASN A 22 3.31 17.39 -6.73
C ASN A 22 3.97 16.22 -7.47
N ALA A 23 5.24 16.39 -7.87
CA ALA A 23 6.03 15.31 -8.46
C ALA A 23 6.02 14.07 -7.57
N GLU A 24 6.08 12.89 -8.19
CA GLU A 24 6.10 11.62 -7.49
C GLU A 24 7.17 11.64 -6.40
N ARG A 25 6.75 11.41 -5.16
CA ARG A 25 7.68 11.36 -4.02
C ARG A 25 8.12 9.92 -3.86
N GLU A 26 9.42 9.70 -3.81
CA GLU A 26 9.98 8.45 -3.30
C GLU A 26 9.62 8.35 -1.81
N GLY A 27 8.47 7.74 -1.52
CA GLY A 27 8.11 7.30 -0.18
C GLY A 27 8.98 6.12 0.24
N ARG A 28 8.90 5.72 1.52
CA ARG A 28 9.57 4.52 2.01
C ARG A 28 9.18 3.31 1.14
N PRO A 29 10.13 2.58 0.54
CA PRO A 29 9.82 1.41 -0.26
C PRO A 29 9.20 0.36 0.65
N SER A 30 7.87 0.22 0.55
CA SER A 30 7.09 -0.74 1.32
C SER A 30 7.05 -2.11 0.64
N THR A 31 7.70 -2.24 -0.52
CA THR A 31 7.47 -3.30 -1.50
C THR A 31 8.00 -4.65 -1.02
N GLU A 32 9.17 -4.67 -0.38
CA GLU A 32 9.80 -5.90 0.11
C GLU A 32 9.02 -6.47 1.32
N THR A 33 8.63 -5.60 2.26
CA THR A 33 7.75 -5.97 3.38
C THR A 33 6.36 -6.40 2.90
N LYS A 34 5.82 -5.79 1.83
CA LYS A 34 4.51 -6.17 1.27
C LYS A 34 4.52 -7.58 0.67
N SER A 35 5.56 -7.94 -0.07
CA SER A 35 5.67 -9.28 -0.68
C SER A 35 5.77 -10.38 0.38
N GLU A 36 6.61 -10.18 1.39
CA GLU A 36 6.77 -11.15 2.48
C GLU A 36 5.48 -11.34 3.28
N ILE A 37 4.81 -10.23 3.65
CA ILE A 37 3.53 -10.30 4.37
C ILE A 37 2.46 -10.98 3.51
N ALA A 38 2.40 -10.68 2.20
CA ALA A 38 1.46 -11.35 1.30
C ALA A 38 1.68 -12.86 1.24
N ALA A 39 2.93 -13.33 1.21
CA ALA A 39 3.24 -14.76 1.24
C ALA A 39 2.79 -15.41 2.57
N ARG A 40 2.98 -14.73 3.70
CA ARG A 40 2.54 -15.22 5.03
C ARG A 40 1.01 -15.27 5.16
N VAL A 41 0.30 -14.27 4.63
CA VAL A 41 -1.18 -14.28 4.54
C VAL A 41 -1.64 -15.44 3.68
N ASN A 42 -1.06 -15.62 2.50
CA ASN A 42 -1.39 -16.72 1.59
C ASN A 42 -1.20 -18.09 2.27
N LYS A 43 -0.05 -18.30 2.93
CA LYS A 43 0.21 -19.53 3.69
C LYS A 43 -0.84 -19.80 4.78
N SER A 44 -1.32 -18.76 5.45
CA SER A 44 -2.35 -18.89 6.50
C SER A 44 -3.71 -19.30 5.91
N ILE A 45 -4.11 -18.71 4.78
CA ILE A 45 -5.35 -19.05 4.06
C ILE A 45 -5.30 -20.47 3.47
N LEU A 46 -4.15 -20.87 2.91
CA LEU A 46 -3.98 -22.20 2.35
C LEU A 46 -3.96 -23.29 3.43
N ALA A 47 -3.48 -22.98 4.64
CA ALA A 47 -3.52 -23.90 5.78
C ALA A 47 -4.94 -24.09 6.32
N ASN A 48 -5.76 -23.04 6.35
CA ASN A 48 -7.17 -23.10 6.72
C ASN A 48 -7.99 -22.11 5.88
N ARG A 49 -8.73 -22.62 4.90
CA ARG A 49 -9.55 -21.79 3.98
C ARG A 49 -10.70 -21.04 4.67
N ARG A 50 -11.07 -21.42 5.91
CA ARG A 50 -12.14 -20.78 6.70
C ARG A 50 -11.60 -19.89 7.82
N VAL A 51 -10.29 -19.64 7.86
CA VAL A 51 -9.65 -18.76 8.86
C VAL A 51 -10.26 -17.36 8.81
N ALA A 52 -10.46 -16.75 9.98
CA ALA A 52 -10.99 -15.39 10.05
C ALA A 52 -9.89 -14.37 9.69
N VAL A 53 -10.29 -13.24 9.10
CA VAL A 53 -9.36 -12.15 8.78
C VAL A 53 -8.69 -11.62 10.05
N ASP A 54 -9.44 -11.51 11.15
CA ASP A 54 -8.93 -11.09 12.46
C ASP A 54 -7.89 -12.06 13.03
N GLU A 55 -8.04 -13.37 12.81
CA GLU A 55 -7.06 -14.36 13.26
C GLU A 55 -5.72 -14.20 12.52
N ILE A 56 -5.76 -13.94 11.22
CA ILE A 56 -4.56 -13.66 10.43
C ILE A 56 -3.93 -12.33 10.88
N ALA A 57 -4.75 -11.30 11.09
CA ALA A 57 -4.30 -9.98 11.53
C ALA A 57 -3.54 -10.06 12.85
N ASN A 58 -4.11 -10.75 13.85
CA ASN A 58 -3.49 -10.96 15.15
C ASN A 58 -2.22 -11.81 15.06
N LYS A 59 -2.22 -12.87 14.22
CA LYS A 59 -1.07 -13.77 14.07
C LYS A 59 0.13 -13.10 13.39
N LEU A 60 -0.12 -12.19 12.46
CA LEU A 60 0.91 -11.50 11.68
C LEU A 60 1.22 -10.09 12.21
N ASP A 61 0.56 -9.66 13.29
CA ASP A 61 0.66 -8.32 13.87
C ASP A 61 0.48 -7.20 12.83
N ILE A 62 -0.59 -7.34 12.03
CA ILE A 62 -0.96 -6.38 10.98
C ILE A 62 -2.42 -5.97 11.13
N SER A 63 -2.76 -4.80 10.60
CA SER A 63 -4.15 -4.34 10.67
C SER A 63 -5.08 -5.22 9.85
N HIS A 64 -6.31 -5.40 10.35
CA HIS A 64 -7.39 -6.10 9.64
C HIS A 64 -7.56 -5.58 8.19
N GLY A 65 -7.55 -4.26 8.00
CA GLY A 65 -7.64 -3.63 6.68
C GLY A 65 -6.49 -4.03 5.75
N SER A 66 -5.28 -4.19 6.27
CA SER A 66 -4.14 -4.66 5.48
C SER A 66 -4.30 -6.11 5.05
N VAL A 67 -4.77 -7.00 5.95
CA VAL A 67 -5.06 -8.39 5.58
C VAL A 67 -6.13 -8.46 4.51
N HIS A 68 -7.23 -7.71 4.67
CA HIS A 68 -8.30 -7.67 3.69
C HIS A 68 -7.79 -7.21 2.33
N LYS A 69 -7.04 -6.09 2.30
CA LYS A 69 -6.42 -5.56 1.08
C LYS A 69 -5.53 -6.58 0.40
N ILE A 70 -4.63 -7.22 1.14
CA ILE A 70 -3.74 -8.25 0.61
C ILE A 70 -4.53 -9.44 0.06
N THR A 71 -5.56 -9.87 0.78
CA THR A 71 -6.37 -11.03 0.39
C THR A 71 -7.10 -10.79 -0.94
N VAL A 72 -7.66 -9.59 -1.14
CA VAL A 72 -8.43 -9.24 -2.33
C VAL A 72 -7.55 -8.75 -3.47
N GLU A 73 -6.65 -7.80 -3.23
CA GLU A 73 -5.87 -7.13 -4.28
C GLU A 73 -4.59 -7.89 -4.66
N ASN A 74 -3.90 -8.51 -3.70
CA ASN A 74 -2.62 -9.17 -3.96
C ASN A 74 -2.76 -10.67 -4.23
N LEU A 75 -3.73 -11.32 -3.59
CA LEU A 75 -3.95 -12.77 -3.68
C LEU A 75 -5.21 -13.16 -4.47
N GLU A 76 -6.03 -12.17 -4.85
CA GLU A 76 -7.24 -12.35 -5.66
C GLU A 76 -8.24 -13.37 -5.07
N PHE A 77 -8.22 -13.56 -3.75
CA PHE A 77 -9.20 -14.41 -3.09
C PHE A 77 -10.52 -13.68 -2.87
N SER A 78 -11.61 -14.41 -3.08
CA SER A 78 -12.96 -13.95 -2.78
C SER A 78 -13.65 -14.91 -1.81
N LYS A 79 -14.57 -14.38 -1.00
CA LYS A 79 -15.40 -15.18 -0.12
C LYS A 79 -16.52 -15.80 -0.94
N VAL A 80 -16.64 -17.13 -0.92
CA VAL A 80 -17.74 -17.87 -1.53
C VAL A 80 -18.77 -18.20 -0.44
N CYS A 81 -20.03 -17.81 -0.67
CA CYS A 81 -21.17 -18.16 0.16
C CYS A 81 -22.12 -19.06 -0.65
N ALA A 82 -22.84 -19.97 0.02
CA ALA A 82 -23.90 -20.79 -0.56
C ALA A 82 -25.28 -20.17 -0.29
#